data_AF-A0A9D9MBV6-F1
#
_entry.id   AF-A0A9D9MBV6-F1
#
_cell.length_a   1.000
_cell.length_b   1.000
_cell.length_c   1.000
_cell.angle_alpha   90.00
_cell.angle_beta   90.00
_cell.angle_gamma   90.00
#
_symmetry.space_group_name_H-M   'P 1'
#
loop_
_entity.id
_entity.type
_entity.pdbx_description
1 polymer ?
#
loop_
_entity_poly.entity_id
_entity_poly.type
_entity_poly.pdbx_seq_one_letter_code
_entity_poly.pdbx_strand_id
1 'polypeptide(L)'
;MIRIYVFMVLMLILAKPAFMLYHHANHSFTFGDVMQVIGHGITLDLSTALYLIIVPFLIILLSIWLWSWNGLYRLLKVYYVLAAFVLALAFVSDTSLYEFWGFKLDASVLPYLSTPKEAFASVSVWYLLIRGLIILLLTFIFYKIMVWLTPVQRERRRSISQIGYSRRSQRQHGLFFISPVKPIGTRLLSTLIGVLLIPLFVVGMRGGTSVSTSNVGQVYFSQDQFLNHSAVNPIFSFLSSIGKTATAVKTNKDEKGEYEYFSQKALKKQLKGIFDTQSVDPDTLLNTKRPNVLVIIMESCGSIFTEANGNGHVTPNLTKLMQEGVYFTNCVANSWRTDRGMVSILSGYPAFPDKSVMKMAQKCETLPSIARTLKANGYSTTFLYGGDANFTNTRGYLMSTGYEKIISEDDFSKKERGDSKWGVNDWVVFGRLLDIIKEKTAAEQAESTANPWFTTMLTLSSHEPWTVPMKKKFDDPIFNAFYFLDICLGDFINKLKKTPAWENTLVVILPDHSVQYKDIDQTKPMRHMIPMIWTGGAVKTAKRIGMACNQTDLPATLFGQMGIKHDDFTFSRDILSKTYQRQFAMTNWTEGFATYDASGFNAYNLKSNQVVAGKDGEAIEIGKAILQITNEDLANR
;
A
#
# COMPACT_ATOMS: atom_id res chain seq x y z
N MET A 1 -17.90 -25.26 -14.49
CA MET A 1 -17.15 -24.03 -14.20
C MET A 1 -17.89 -23.11 -13.26
N ILE A 2 -19.01 -22.50 -13.66
CA ILE A 2 -19.77 -21.56 -12.80
C ILE A 2 -20.08 -22.17 -11.43
N ARG A 3 -20.58 -23.41 -11.38
CA ARG A 3 -20.85 -24.13 -10.11
C ARG A 3 -19.61 -24.24 -9.20
N ILE A 4 -18.44 -24.50 -9.76
CA ILE A 4 -17.19 -24.63 -9.01
C ILE A 4 -16.72 -23.25 -8.54
N TYR A 5 -16.83 -22.24 -9.39
CA TYR A 5 -16.50 -20.85 -9.04
C TYR A 5 -17.36 -20.36 -7.88
N VAL A 6 -18.68 -20.52 -7.98
CA VAL A 6 -19.63 -20.16 -6.91
C VAL A 6 -19.31 -20.92 -5.63
N PHE A 7 -19.03 -22.22 -5.71
CA PHE A 7 -18.61 -23.00 -4.55
C PHE A 7 -17.34 -22.45 -3.89
N MET A 8 -16.30 -22.13 -4.67
CA MET A 8 -15.05 -21.56 -4.15
C MET A 8 -15.30 -20.21 -3.47
N VAL A 9 -16.06 -19.32 -4.11
CA VAL A 9 -16.43 -18.01 -3.52
C VAL A 9 -17.19 -18.21 -2.20
N LEU A 10 -18.19 -19.10 -2.17
CA LEU A 10 -18.96 -19.38 -0.96
C LEU A 10 -18.08 -19.91 0.17
N MET A 11 -17.12 -20.80 -0.11
CA MET A 11 -16.19 -21.28 0.91
C MET A 11 -15.30 -20.17 1.47
N LEU A 12 -14.80 -19.27 0.61
CA LEU A 12 -13.98 -18.13 1.01
C LEU A 12 -14.77 -17.08 1.81
N ILE A 13 -16.05 -16.90 1.49
CA ILE A 13 -16.97 -16.04 2.26
C ILE A 13 -17.24 -16.67 3.64
N LEU A 14 -17.58 -17.97 3.69
CA LEU A 14 -17.91 -18.66 4.95
C LEU A 14 -16.70 -18.83 5.88
N ALA A 15 -15.48 -18.80 5.34
CA ALA A 15 -14.26 -18.84 6.15
C ALA A 15 -14.14 -17.63 7.10
N LYS A 16 -14.67 -16.46 6.73
CA LYS A 16 -14.57 -15.24 7.54
C LYS A 16 -15.38 -15.29 8.83
N PRO A 17 -16.70 -15.56 8.83
CA PRO A 17 -17.44 -15.72 10.07
C PRO A 17 -16.91 -16.90 10.89
N ALA A 18 -16.44 -17.98 10.26
CA ALA A 18 -15.81 -19.08 10.99
C ALA A 18 -14.54 -18.64 11.73
N PHE A 19 -13.68 -17.85 11.07
CA PHE A 19 -12.49 -17.24 11.68
C PHE A 19 -12.87 -16.31 12.83
N MET A 20 -13.86 -15.43 12.63
CA MET A 20 -14.32 -14.51 13.69
C MET A 20 -14.90 -15.27 14.89
N LEU A 21 -15.72 -16.29 14.65
CA LEU A 21 -16.29 -17.13 15.70
C LEU A 21 -15.23 -17.91 16.46
N TYR A 22 -14.16 -18.37 15.81
CA TYR A 22 -13.05 -19.01 16.51
C TYR A 22 -12.38 -18.05 17.51
N HIS A 23 -12.22 -16.78 17.13
CA HIS A 23 -11.55 -15.74 17.92
C HIS A 23 -12.48 -14.88 18.80
N HIS A 24 -13.76 -15.24 18.92
CA HIS A 24 -14.77 -14.47 19.66
C HIS A 24 -14.47 -14.29 21.16
N ALA A 25 -13.69 -15.19 21.76
CA ALA A 25 -13.32 -15.10 23.17
C ALA A 25 -12.43 -13.88 23.46
N ASN A 26 -11.62 -13.46 22.48
CA ASN A 26 -10.66 -12.37 22.61
C ASN A 26 -11.12 -11.08 21.92
N HIS A 27 -12.19 -11.14 21.12
CA HIS A 27 -12.66 -10.01 20.32
C HIS A 27 -14.19 -9.90 20.35
N SER A 28 -14.70 -8.71 20.72
CA SER A 28 -16.12 -8.39 20.64
C SER A 28 -16.49 -7.86 19.27
N PHE A 29 -17.51 -8.45 18.64
CA PHE A 29 -18.05 -7.98 17.36
C PHE A 29 -19.56 -8.20 17.28
N THR A 30 -20.23 -7.40 16.47
CA THR A 30 -21.66 -7.47 16.20
C THR A 30 -21.95 -8.25 14.93
N PHE A 31 -23.22 -8.62 14.70
CA PHE A 31 -23.64 -9.17 13.42
C PHE A 31 -23.40 -8.19 12.25
N GLY A 32 -23.54 -6.89 12.50
CA GLY A 32 -23.24 -5.84 11.53
C GLY A 32 -21.77 -5.87 11.09
N ASP A 33 -20.85 -6.13 12.02
CA ASP A 33 -19.42 -6.25 11.73
C ASP A 33 -19.12 -7.46 10.86
N VAL A 34 -19.78 -8.60 11.13
CA VAL A 34 -19.65 -9.80 10.28
C VAL A 34 -20.10 -9.51 8.84
N MET A 35 -21.20 -8.76 8.66
CA MET A 35 -21.68 -8.37 7.34
C MET A 35 -20.72 -7.41 6.63
N GLN A 36 -20.13 -6.46 7.36
CA GLN A 36 -19.10 -5.56 6.82
C GLN A 36 -17.85 -6.33 6.41
N VAL A 37 -17.37 -7.26 7.25
CA VAL A 37 -16.24 -8.14 6.95
C VAL A 37 -16.45 -8.94 5.66
N ILE A 38 -17.64 -9.51 5.48
CA ILE A 38 -18.00 -10.22 4.24
C ILE A 38 -18.08 -9.24 3.06
N GLY A 39 -18.75 -8.10 3.24
CA GLY A 39 -18.97 -7.11 2.19
C GLY A 39 -17.68 -6.51 1.64
N HIS A 40 -16.74 -6.13 2.51
CA HIS A 40 -15.44 -5.60 2.11
C HIS A 40 -14.52 -6.71 1.57
N GLY A 41 -14.54 -7.90 2.19
CA GLY A 41 -13.67 -9.01 1.83
C GLY A 41 -14.01 -9.74 0.53
N ILE A 42 -15.24 -9.60 0.01
CA ILE A 42 -15.71 -10.34 -1.17
C ILE A 42 -14.87 -10.05 -2.43
N THR A 43 -14.30 -8.85 -2.54
CA THR A 43 -13.45 -8.45 -3.67
C THR A 43 -12.22 -9.34 -3.81
N LEU A 44 -11.58 -9.67 -2.69
CA LEU A 44 -10.47 -10.62 -2.62
C LEU A 44 -10.93 -12.06 -2.87
N ASP A 45 -12.11 -12.43 -2.40
CA ASP A 45 -12.64 -13.79 -2.61
C ASP A 45 -12.92 -14.09 -4.07
N LEU A 46 -13.53 -13.14 -4.79
CA LEU A 46 -13.80 -13.25 -6.22
C LEU A 46 -12.48 -13.40 -7.00
N SER A 47 -11.49 -12.57 -6.69
CA SER A 47 -10.16 -12.63 -7.32
C SER A 47 -9.48 -13.97 -7.04
N THR A 48 -9.48 -14.43 -5.79
CA THR A 48 -8.88 -15.70 -5.36
C THR A 48 -9.55 -16.90 -6.00
N ALA A 49 -10.88 -16.92 -6.05
CA ALA A 49 -11.62 -17.97 -6.72
C ALA A 49 -11.26 -18.05 -8.21
N LEU A 50 -11.04 -16.92 -8.90
CA LEU A 50 -10.57 -16.90 -10.29
C LEU A 50 -9.17 -17.49 -10.45
N TYR A 51 -8.23 -17.18 -9.54
CA TYR A 51 -6.91 -17.82 -9.51
C TYR A 51 -7.02 -19.35 -9.33
N LEU A 52 -7.93 -19.82 -8.48
CA LEU A 52 -8.16 -21.26 -8.27
C LEU A 52 -8.90 -21.94 -9.44
N ILE A 53 -9.77 -21.25 -10.18
CA ILE A 53 -10.49 -21.88 -11.28
C ILE A 53 -9.75 -21.83 -12.63
N ILE A 54 -8.62 -21.13 -12.74
CA ILE A 54 -7.91 -20.99 -14.01
C ILE A 54 -7.38 -22.35 -14.53
N VAL A 55 -6.90 -23.22 -13.64
CA VAL A 55 -6.43 -24.56 -14.03
C VAL A 55 -7.58 -25.43 -14.56
N PRO A 56 -8.72 -25.57 -13.85
CA PRO A 56 -9.92 -26.21 -14.40
C PRO A 56 -10.39 -25.62 -15.73
N PHE A 57 -10.31 -24.29 -15.88
CA PHE A 57 -10.67 -23.61 -17.12
C PHE A 57 -9.77 -24.02 -18.28
N LEU A 58 -8.45 -24.03 -18.10
CA LEU A 58 -7.47 -24.47 -19.10
C LEU A 58 -7.65 -25.96 -19.46
N ILE A 59 -7.90 -26.82 -18.47
CA ILE A 59 -8.19 -28.25 -18.71
C ILE A 59 -9.44 -28.43 -19.58
N ILE A 60 -10.48 -27.61 -19.36
CA ILE A 60 -11.69 -27.65 -20.17
C ILE A 60 -11.43 -27.16 -21.59
N LEU A 61 -10.65 -26.10 -21.78
CA LEU A 61 -10.22 -25.64 -23.11
C LEU A 61 -9.49 -26.74 -23.88
N LEU A 62 -8.54 -27.42 -23.22
CA LEU A 62 -7.82 -28.57 -23.80
C LEU A 62 -8.76 -29.74 -24.13
N SER A 63 -9.78 -29.97 -23.30
CA SER A 63 -10.76 -31.04 -23.50
C SER A 63 -11.62 -30.91 -24.76
N ILE A 64 -11.70 -29.70 -25.34
CA ILE A 64 -12.44 -29.46 -26.58
C ILE A 64 -11.79 -30.21 -27.75
N TRP A 65 -10.45 -30.28 -27.74
CA TRP A 65 -9.62 -30.80 -28.82
C TRP A 65 -9.13 -32.23 -28.56
N LEU A 66 -8.90 -32.59 -27.30
CA LEU A 66 -8.38 -33.90 -26.92
C LEU A 66 -9.48 -34.99 -26.90
N TRP A 67 -9.12 -36.19 -27.38
CA TRP A 67 -10.05 -37.33 -27.47
C TRP A 67 -10.30 -38.01 -26.11
N SER A 68 -9.39 -37.86 -25.13
CA SER A 68 -9.44 -38.60 -23.85
C SER A 68 -9.91 -37.74 -22.67
N TRP A 69 -11.23 -37.54 -22.56
CA TRP A 69 -11.83 -36.94 -21.35
C TRP A 69 -11.45 -37.70 -20.07
N ASN A 70 -11.27 -39.01 -20.14
CA ASN A 70 -10.88 -39.82 -18.98
C ASN A 70 -9.48 -39.48 -18.44
N GLY A 71 -8.54 -39.10 -19.31
CA GLY A 71 -7.23 -38.60 -18.90
C GLY A 71 -7.34 -37.23 -18.22
N LEU A 72 -8.01 -36.29 -18.89
CA LEU A 72 -8.20 -34.92 -18.37
C LEU A 72 -9.03 -34.87 -17.10
N TYR A 73 -10.04 -35.73 -16.97
CA TYR A 73 -10.85 -35.83 -15.76
C TYR A 73 -10.05 -36.42 -14.59
N ARG A 74 -9.09 -37.34 -14.84
CA ARG A 74 -8.15 -37.78 -13.81
C ARG A 74 -7.24 -36.63 -13.36
N LEU A 75 -6.69 -35.87 -14.30
CA LEU A 75 -5.89 -34.68 -14.00
C LEU A 75 -6.70 -33.65 -13.18
N LEU A 76 -7.95 -33.41 -13.57
CA LEU A 76 -8.86 -32.50 -12.87
C LEU A 76 -9.16 -32.96 -11.44
N LYS A 77 -9.33 -34.27 -11.21
CA LYS A 77 -9.49 -34.81 -9.86
C LYS A 77 -8.23 -34.63 -9.01
N VAL A 78 -7.03 -34.83 -9.58
CA VAL A 78 -5.77 -34.54 -8.89
C VAL A 78 -5.71 -33.06 -8.51
N TYR A 79 -6.06 -32.17 -9.45
CA TYR A 79 -6.16 -30.74 -9.18
C TYR A 79 -7.16 -30.44 -8.05
N TYR A 80 -8.34 -31.05 -8.02
CA TYR A 80 -9.32 -30.84 -6.94
C TYR A 80 -8.81 -31.28 -5.58
N VAL A 81 -8.05 -32.37 -5.49
CA VAL A 81 -7.40 -32.76 -4.23
C VAL A 81 -6.41 -31.68 -3.78
N LEU A 82 -5.56 -31.19 -4.70
CA LEU A 82 -4.59 -30.15 -4.39
C LEU A 82 -5.26 -28.83 -3.99
N ALA A 83 -6.26 -28.38 -4.74
CA ALA A 83 -7.01 -27.15 -4.44
C ALA A 83 -7.78 -27.26 -3.12
N ALA A 84 -8.42 -28.41 -2.86
CA ALA A 84 -9.09 -28.69 -1.59
C ALA A 84 -8.11 -28.67 -0.42
N PHE A 85 -6.93 -29.27 -0.60
CA PHE A 85 -5.89 -29.27 0.41
C PHE A 85 -5.36 -27.86 0.68
N VAL A 86 -5.07 -27.07 -0.35
CA VAL A 86 -4.63 -25.67 -0.20
C VAL A 86 -5.69 -24.83 0.52
N LEU A 87 -6.97 -24.98 0.17
CA LEU A 87 -8.08 -24.30 0.85
C LEU A 87 -8.16 -24.68 2.33
N ALA A 88 -8.17 -25.98 2.63
CA ALA A 88 -8.25 -26.49 4.00
C ALA A 88 -7.03 -26.09 4.83
N LEU A 89 -5.82 -26.24 4.27
CA LEU A 89 -4.57 -25.86 4.90
C LEU A 89 -4.57 -24.36 5.21
N ALA A 90 -4.85 -23.52 4.22
CA ALA A 90 -4.86 -22.07 4.42
C ALA A 90 -5.85 -21.65 5.50
N PHE A 91 -7.09 -22.16 5.50
CA PHE A 91 -8.08 -21.78 6.51
C PHE A 91 -7.72 -22.25 7.92
N VAL A 92 -7.28 -23.50 8.07
CA VAL A 92 -6.93 -24.04 9.38
C VAL A 92 -5.65 -23.39 9.91
N SER A 93 -4.62 -23.26 9.08
CA SER A 93 -3.36 -22.61 9.44
C SER A 93 -3.56 -21.14 9.77
N ASP A 94 -4.31 -20.39 8.96
CA ASP A 94 -4.60 -18.98 9.23
C ASP A 94 -5.32 -18.78 10.55
N THR A 95 -6.40 -19.55 10.80
CA THR A 95 -7.14 -19.48 12.07
C THR A 95 -6.27 -19.84 13.27
N SER A 96 -5.42 -20.86 13.11
CA SER A 96 -4.56 -21.39 14.18
C SER A 96 -3.34 -20.52 14.47
N LEU A 97 -2.73 -19.92 13.45
CA LEU A 97 -1.50 -19.14 13.58
C LEU A 97 -1.80 -17.69 13.99
N TYR A 98 -2.99 -17.18 13.65
CA TYR A 98 -3.41 -15.83 14.02
C TYR A 98 -3.34 -15.57 15.54
N GLU A 99 -3.64 -16.58 16.37
CA GLU A 99 -3.55 -16.46 17.83
C GLU A 99 -2.13 -16.16 18.32
N PHE A 100 -1.12 -16.68 17.63
CA PHE A 100 0.29 -16.49 18.00
C PHE A 100 0.89 -15.23 17.37
N TRP A 101 0.42 -14.87 16.18
CA TRP A 101 1.08 -13.90 15.32
C TRP A 101 0.35 -12.56 15.28
N GLY A 102 -0.97 -12.54 15.47
CA GLY A 102 -1.77 -11.33 15.43
C GLY A 102 -2.05 -10.78 14.02
N PHE A 103 -1.59 -11.45 12.96
CA PHE A 103 -1.81 -11.08 11.56
C PHE A 103 -2.17 -12.31 10.71
N LYS A 104 -2.73 -12.06 9.52
CA LYS A 104 -3.26 -13.09 8.62
C LYS A 104 -2.15 -13.83 7.89
N LEU A 105 -2.42 -15.09 7.53
CA LEU A 105 -1.46 -15.95 6.85
C LEU A 105 -0.86 -15.27 5.61
N ASP A 106 0.46 -15.16 5.58
CA ASP A 106 1.22 -14.64 4.46
C ASP A 106 2.54 -15.43 4.29
N ALA A 107 3.39 -15.04 3.34
CA ALA A 107 4.62 -15.76 3.03
C ALA A 107 5.72 -15.63 4.11
N SER A 108 5.53 -14.80 5.15
CA SER A 108 6.45 -14.73 6.30
C SER A 108 6.52 -16.06 7.08
N VAL A 109 5.59 -16.99 6.83
CA VAL A 109 5.63 -18.35 7.40
C VAL A 109 6.81 -19.17 6.87
N LEU A 110 7.27 -18.86 5.65
CA LEU A 110 8.19 -19.74 4.91
C LEU A 110 9.55 -19.88 5.60
N PRO A 111 10.19 -18.81 6.13
CA PRO A 111 11.39 -18.94 6.95
C PRO A 111 11.22 -19.88 8.15
N TYR A 112 10.07 -19.85 8.85
CA TYR A 112 9.83 -20.73 10.00
C TYR A 112 9.74 -22.22 9.63
N LEU A 113 9.41 -22.54 8.36
CA LEU A 113 9.47 -23.92 7.86
C LEU A 113 10.91 -24.45 7.72
N SER A 114 11.92 -23.57 7.73
CA SER A 114 13.33 -23.97 7.71
C SER A 114 13.85 -24.43 9.08
N THR A 115 13.21 -24.01 10.18
CA THR A 115 13.48 -24.44 11.56
C THR A 115 12.27 -25.12 12.21
N PRO A 116 11.74 -26.22 11.63
CA PRO A 116 10.47 -26.81 12.05
C PRO A 116 10.50 -27.35 13.48
N LYS A 117 11.67 -27.80 13.97
CA LYS A 117 11.80 -28.27 15.36
C LYS A 117 11.50 -27.16 16.37
N GLU A 118 11.91 -25.92 16.08
CA GLU A 118 11.68 -24.77 16.96
C GLU A 118 10.22 -24.31 16.85
N ALA A 119 9.68 -24.26 15.62
CA ALA A 119 8.28 -23.87 15.39
C ALA A 119 7.28 -24.84 16.06
N PHE A 120 7.56 -26.14 16.06
CA PHE A 120 6.69 -27.14 16.68
C PHE A 120 6.93 -27.34 18.17
N ALA A 121 8.04 -26.87 18.73
CA ALA A 121 8.32 -26.98 20.17
C ALA A 121 7.32 -26.17 21.03
N SER A 122 6.70 -25.14 20.45
CA SER A 122 5.78 -24.24 21.14
C SER A 122 4.32 -24.73 21.19
N VAL A 123 3.99 -25.88 20.61
CA VAL A 123 2.62 -26.42 20.58
C VAL A 123 2.58 -27.92 20.91
N SER A 124 1.48 -28.36 21.52
CA SER A 124 1.34 -29.78 21.90
C SER A 124 1.19 -30.70 20.69
N VAL A 125 1.61 -31.96 20.81
CA VAL A 125 1.41 -32.97 19.76
C VAL A 125 -0.07 -33.14 19.43
N TRP A 126 -0.94 -33.11 20.46
CA TRP A 126 -2.39 -33.18 20.27
C TRP A 126 -2.95 -31.98 19.50
N TYR A 127 -2.41 -30.79 19.74
CA TYR A 127 -2.75 -29.61 18.96
C TYR A 127 -2.51 -29.87 17.47
N LEU A 128 -1.31 -30.31 17.09
CA LEU A 128 -0.95 -30.60 15.69
C LEU A 128 -1.79 -31.73 15.08
N LEU A 129 -2.00 -32.82 15.80
CA LEU A 129 -2.79 -33.97 15.33
C LEU A 129 -4.24 -33.58 15.03
N ILE A 130 -4.89 -32.81 15.92
CA ILE A 130 -6.27 -32.36 15.72
C ILE A 130 -6.37 -31.47 14.48
N ARG A 131 -5.47 -30.50 14.31
CA ARG A 131 -5.49 -29.62 13.12
C ARG A 131 -5.21 -30.41 11.84
N GLY A 132 -4.28 -31.37 11.88
CA GLY A 132 -4.01 -32.28 10.77
C GLY A 132 -5.25 -33.09 10.36
N LEU A 133 -5.99 -33.64 11.33
CA LEU A 133 -7.24 -34.37 11.08
C LEU A 133 -8.33 -33.46 10.48
N ILE A 134 -8.46 -32.23 10.98
CA ILE A 134 -9.42 -31.24 10.43
C ILE A 134 -9.04 -30.89 8.99
N ILE A 135 -7.76 -30.66 8.68
CA ILE A 135 -7.29 -30.39 7.32
C ILE A 135 -7.65 -31.55 6.39
N LEU A 136 -7.39 -32.80 6.80
CA LEU A 136 -7.72 -33.98 6.00
C LEU A 136 -9.24 -34.12 5.79
N LEU A 137 -10.04 -33.89 6.82
CA LEU A 137 -11.50 -33.94 6.76
C LEU A 137 -12.05 -32.88 5.80
N LEU A 138 -11.63 -31.61 5.95
CA LEU A 138 -12.04 -30.51 5.08
C LEU A 138 -11.60 -30.75 3.63
N THR A 139 -10.37 -31.24 3.44
CA THR A 139 -9.84 -31.62 2.12
C THR A 139 -10.76 -32.66 1.47
N PHE A 140 -11.14 -33.70 2.21
CA PHE A 140 -12.05 -34.73 1.70
C PHE A 140 -13.43 -34.15 1.35
N ILE A 141 -14.02 -33.33 2.22
CA ILE A 141 -15.33 -32.70 2.00
C ILE A 141 -15.30 -31.82 0.74
N PHE A 142 -14.34 -30.89 0.66
CA PHE A 142 -14.21 -29.97 -0.47
C PHE A 142 -13.95 -30.71 -1.79
N TYR A 143 -13.08 -31.73 -1.77
CA TYR A 143 -12.84 -32.59 -2.93
C TYR A 143 -14.12 -33.28 -3.40
N LYS A 144 -14.88 -33.89 -2.48
CA LYS A 144 -16.12 -34.61 -2.82
C LYS A 144 -17.17 -33.67 -3.40
N ILE A 145 -17.31 -32.46 -2.86
CA ILE A 145 -18.21 -31.43 -3.41
C ILE A 145 -17.75 -31.01 -4.81
N MET A 146 -16.46 -30.71 -5.02
CA MET A 146 -15.94 -30.34 -6.34
C MET A 146 -16.15 -31.44 -7.39
N VAL A 147 -15.93 -32.71 -7.02
CA VAL A 147 -16.22 -33.87 -7.88
C VAL A 147 -17.72 -33.99 -8.16
N TRP A 148 -18.58 -33.78 -7.17
CA TRP A 148 -20.04 -33.83 -7.33
C TRP A 148 -20.58 -32.71 -8.23
N LEU A 149 -20.04 -31.50 -8.11
CA LEU A 149 -20.38 -30.35 -8.96
C LEU A 149 -19.88 -30.51 -10.40
N THR A 150 -18.91 -31.40 -10.63
CA THR A 150 -18.33 -31.66 -11.94
C THR A 150 -19.10 -32.78 -12.64
N PRO A 151 -19.82 -32.48 -13.74
CA PRO A 151 -20.59 -33.50 -14.43
C PRO A 151 -19.67 -34.60 -14.96
N VAL A 152 -19.87 -35.82 -14.46
CA VAL A 152 -19.24 -37.03 -15.02
C VAL A 152 -20.00 -37.37 -16.29
N GLN A 153 -19.29 -37.65 -17.39
CA GLN A 153 -19.84 -38.09 -18.68
C GLN A 153 -20.75 -39.35 -18.62
N ARG A 154 -21.10 -39.86 -17.44
CA ARG A 154 -22.06 -40.96 -17.24
C ARG A 154 -23.46 -40.65 -17.78
N GLU A 155 -23.87 -39.39 -17.90
CA GLU A 155 -25.13 -39.02 -18.58
C GLU A 155 -25.12 -39.34 -20.09
N ARG A 156 -23.95 -39.40 -20.73
CA ARG A 156 -23.83 -39.74 -22.16
C ARG A 156 -24.09 -41.22 -22.46
N ARG A 157 -24.02 -42.12 -21.45
CA ARG A 157 -24.39 -43.54 -21.61
C ARG A 157 -25.87 -43.81 -21.34
N ARG A 158 -26.54 -43.01 -20.49
CA ARG A 158 -27.96 -43.21 -20.14
C ARG A 158 -28.93 -42.79 -21.24
N SER A 159 -28.59 -41.77 -22.05
CA SER A 159 -29.43 -41.34 -23.18
C SER A 159 -29.40 -42.34 -24.35
N ILE A 160 -28.35 -43.17 -24.48
CA ILE A 160 -28.27 -44.20 -25.52
C ILE A 160 -29.03 -45.47 -25.11
N SER A 161 -29.20 -45.74 -23.81
CA SER A 161 -29.92 -46.93 -23.32
C SER A 161 -31.45 -46.80 -23.31
N GLN A 162 -32.02 -45.64 -23.68
CA GLN A 162 -33.48 -45.41 -23.70
C GLN A 162 -34.07 -45.24 -25.10
N ILE A 163 -33.27 -45.26 -26.16
CA ILE A 163 -33.81 -45.34 -27.53
C ILE A 163 -33.90 -46.83 -27.88
N GLY A 164 -35.05 -47.43 -27.56
CA GLY A 164 -35.41 -48.76 -28.01
C GLY A 164 -35.49 -48.79 -29.54
N TYR A 165 -34.52 -49.44 -30.18
CA TYR A 165 -34.61 -49.82 -31.58
C TYR A 165 -34.90 -51.31 -31.68
N SER A 166 -36.07 -51.60 -32.25
CA SER A 166 -36.51 -52.90 -32.72
C SER A 166 -35.48 -53.51 -33.68
N ARG A 167 -35.26 -54.81 -33.50
CA ARG A 167 -34.49 -55.66 -34.40
C ARG A 167 -35.19 -55.76 -35.76
N ARG A 168 -34.56 -55.30 -36.84
CA ARG A 168 -34.47 -56.05 -38.12
C ARG A 168 -33.60 -55.31 -39.14
N SER A 169 -32.90 -56.11 -39.94
CA SER A 169 -32.10 -55.76 -41.11
C SER A 169 -30.66 -55.31 -40.86
N GLN A 170 -29.83 -56.32 -40.66
CA GLN A 170 -28.39 -56.29 -40.82
C GLN A 170 -28.08 -56.64 -42.28
N ARG A 171 -27.54 -55.70 -43.07
CA ARG A 171 -26.37 -55.93 -43.94
C ARG A 171 -26.03 -54.70 -44.80
N GLN A 172 -24.72 -54.45 -44.81
CA GLN A 172 -23.91 -53.92 -45.91
C GLN A 172 -23.62 -52.40 -46.00
N HIS A 173 -22.32 -52.13 -45.83
CA HIS A 173 -21.50 -50.99 -46.25
C HIS A 173 -21.45 -49.71 -45.40
N GLY A 174 -20.22 -49.34 -45.03
CA GLY A 174 -19.82 -47.95 -44.80
C GLY A 174 -19.35 -47.62 -43.40
N LEU A 175 -18.03 -47.46 -43.24
CA LEU A 175 -17.36 -46.84 -42.10
C LEU A 175 -18.05 -45.53 -41.67
N PHE A 176 -18.84 -45.52 -40.60
CA PHE A 176 -19.11 -44.33 -39.80
C PHE A 176 -19.52 -44.74 -38.38
N PHE A 177 -18.58 -45.34 -37.63
CA PHE A 177 -18.62 -45.24 -36.18
C PHE A 177 -18.27 -43.79 -35.81
N ILE A 178 -19.26 -42.89 -35.93
CA ILE A 178 -19.15 -41.52 -35.43
C ILE A 178 -19.18 -41.62 -33.90
N SER A 179 -17.99 -41.81 -33.32
CA SER A 179 -17.72 -41.39 -31.94
C SER A 179 -18.20 -39.93 -31.81
N PRO A 180 -18.84 -39.51 -30.70
CA PRO A 180 -19.50 -38.21 -30.59
C PRO A 180 -18.47 -37.11 -30.29
N VAL A 181 -17.56 -36.95 -31.23
CA VAL A 181 -16.66 -35.83 -31.44
C VAL A 181 -17.58 -34.67 -31.84
N LYS A 182 -17.67 -33.67 -30.98
CA LYS A 182 -18.37 -32.41 -31.28
C LYS A 182 -18.01 -31.97 -32.72
N PRO A 183 -18.99 -31.62 -33.58
CA PRO A 183 -18.70 -31.13 -34.93
C PRO A 183 -17.63 -30.04 -34.90
N ILE A 184 -16.74 -29.99 -35.89
CA ILE A 184 -15.60 -29.06 -35.88
C ILE A 184 -16.04 -27.60 -35.64
N GLY A 185 -17.18 -27.17 -36.21
CA GLY A 185 -17.77 -25.86 -35.95
C GLY A 185 -18.12 -25.61 -34.47
N THR A 186 -18.65 -26.61 -33.76
CA THR A 186 -18.95 -26.49 -32.32
C THR A 186 -17.69 -26.47 -31.44
N ARG A 187 -16.60 -27.11 -31.89
CA ARG A 187 -15.29 -27.04 -31.22
C ARG A 187 -14.65 -25.67 -31.40
N LEU A 188 -14.67 -25.16 -32.63
CA LEU A 188 -14.22 -23.81 -32.95
C LEU A 188 -15.01 -22.77 -32.15
N LEU A 189 -16.35 -22.86 -32.13
CA LEU A 189 -17.19 -21.97 -31.34
C LEU A 189 -16.92 -22.07 -29.83
N SER A 190 -16.79 -23.28 -29.28
CA SER A 190 -16.47 -23.47 -27.85
C SER A 190 -15.10 -22.89 -27.49
N THR A 191 -14.13 -23.02 -28.39
CA THR A 191 -12.77 -22.46 -28.21
C THR A 191 -12.81 -20.94 -28.30
N LEU A 192 -13.52 -20.38 -29.27
CA LEU A 192 -13.70 -18.94 -29.42
C LEU A 192 -14.34 -18.33 -28.16
N ILE A 193 -15.44 -18.92 -27.68
CA ILE A 193 -16.09 -18.48 -26.43
C ILE A 193 -15.09 -18.52 -25.28
N GLY A 194 -14.34 -19.63 -25.13
CA GLY A 194 -13.35 -19.74 -24.07
C GLY A 194 -12.23 -18.70 -24.17
N VAL A 195 -11.69 -18.45 -25.36
CA VAL A 195 -10.66 -17.42 -25.58
C VAL A 195 -11.20 -16.02 -25.25
N LEU A 196 -12.45 -15.72 -25.63
CA LEU A 196 -13.11 -14.45 -25.30
C LEU A 196 -13.39 -14.26 -23.80
N LEU A 197 -13.37 -15.33 -23.00
CA LEU A 197 -13.47 -15.23 -21.54
C LEU A 197 -12.13 -14.89 -20.87
N ILE A 198 -10.98 -15.10 -21.52
CA ILE A 198 -9.65 -14.84 -20.93
C ILE A 198 -9.52 -13.39 -20.43
N PRO A 199 -9.91 -12.35 -21.19
CA PRO A 199 -9.89 -10.97 -20.69
C PRO A 199 -10.69 -10.77 -19.40
N LEU A 200 -11.85 -11.44 -19.26
CA LEU A 200 -12.65 -11.37 -18.02
C LEU A 200 -11.94 -12.01 -16.84
N PHE A 201 -11.23 -13.13 -17.05
CA PHE A 201 -10.37 -13.72 -16.02
C PHE A 201 -9.26 -12.76 -15.60
N VAL A 202 -8.59 -12.12 -16.57
CA VAL A 202 -7.51 -11.17 -16.29
C VAL A 202 -8.02 -9.97 -15.48
N VAL A 203 -9.13 -9.35 -15.90
CA VAL A 203 -9.75 -8.22 -15.19
C VAL A 203 -10.20 -8.64 -13.78
N GLY A 204 -10.85 -9.80 -13.65
CA GLY A 204 -11.32 -10.28 -12.36
C GLY A 204 -10.18 -10.68 -11.40
N MET A 205 -9.12 -11.33 -11.89
CA MET A 205 -7.93 -11.65 -11.08
C MET A 205 -7.14 -10.40 -10.66
N ARG A 206 -7.15 -9.35 -11.51
CA ARG A 206 -6.57 -8.04 -11.22
C ARG A 206 -7.37 -7.28 -10.16
N GLY A 207 -8.66 -7.56 -10.00
CA GLY A 207 -9.56 -6.85 -9.10
C GLY A 207 -10.33 -5.69 -9.74
N GLY A 208 -10.32 -5.57 -11.07
CA GLY A 208 -11.03 -4.51 -11.79
C GLY A 208 -10.22 -3.90 -12.94
N THR A 209 -10.72 -2.76 -13.43
CA THR A 209 -10.14 -2.03 -14.57
C THR A 209 -9.34 -0.78 -14.15
N SER A 210 -9.27 -0.47 -12.85
CA SER A 210 -8.46 0.63 -12.32
C SER A 210 -6.97 0.41 -12.63
N VAL A 211 -6.18 1.49 -12.57
CA VAL A 211 -4.71 1.45 -12.61
C VAL A 211 -4.16 0.59 -11.47
N SER A 212 -4.80 0.59 -10.31
CA SER A 212 -4.41 -0.28 -9.20
C SER A 212 -4.71 -1.76 -9.46
N THR A 213 -3.99 -2.63 -8.76
CA THR A 213 -4.25 -4.07 -8.70
C THR A 213 -4.64 -4.44 -7.28
N SER A 214 -5.48 -5.47 -7.14
CA SER A 214 -5.85 -6.04 -5.84
C SER A 214 -4.64 -6.20 -4.94
N ASN A 215 -4.77 -5.74 -3.70
CA ASN A 215 -3.78 -5.88 -2.64
C ASN A 215 -4.50 -6.12 -1.31
N VAL A 216 -3.75 -6.52 -0.28
CA VAL A 216 -4.33 -6.93 1.01
C VAL A 216 -5.09 -5.79 1.68
N GLY A 217 -4.53 -4.57 1.72
CA GLY A 217 -5.16 -3.44 2.41
C GLY A 217 -6.37 -2.85 1.73
N GLN A 218 -6.75 -3.31 0.52
CA GLN A 218 -7.96 -2.82 -0.14
C GLN A 218 -9.24 -3.18 0.62
N VAL A 219 -9.18 -4.20 1.47
CA VAL A 219 -10.32 -4.64 2.29
C VAL A 219 -10.27 -4.09 3.71
N TYR A 220 -9.36 -3.16 4.00
CA TYR A 220 -9.29 -2.51 5.32
C TYR A 220 -10.32 -1.38 5.36
N PHE A 221 -11.19 -1.40 6.37
CA PHE A 221 -12.36 -0.52 6.47
C PHE A 221 -12.66 -0.04 7.90
N SER A 222 -12.10 -0.68 8.92
CA SER A 222 -12.34 -0.38 10.32
C SER A 222 -11.07 0.13 11.02
N GLN A 223 -11.26 0.84 12.14
CA GLN A 223 -10.19 1.15 13.08
C GLN A 223 -9.80 -0.07 13.94
N ASP A 224 -10.69 -1.05 14.04
CA ASP A 224 -10.39 -2.33 14.65
C ASP A 224 -9.67 -3.23 13.64
N GLN A 225 -8.38 -3.51 13.91
CA GLN A 225 -7.57 -4.36 13.05
C GLN A 225 -8.09 -5.78 12.96
N PHE A 226 -8.75 -6.30 14.00
CA PHE A 226 -9.34 -7.63 13.94
C PHE A 226 -10.40 -7.74 12.84
N LEU A 227 -11.21 -6.68 12.65
CA LEU A 227 -12.21 -6.64 11.58
C LEU A 227 -11.54 -6.55 10.20
N ASN A 228 -10.48 -5.74 10.07
CA ASN A 228 -9.71 -5.67 8.83
C ASN A 228 -9.07 -7.02 8.47
N HIS A 229 -8.40 -7.66 9.42
CA HIS A 229 -7.81 -8.99 9.28
C HIS A 229 -8.85 -10.05 8.93
N SER A 230 -10.03 -9.99 9.55
CA SER A 230 -11.12 -10.92 9.24
C SER A 230 -11.63 -10.79 7.80
N ALA A 231 -11.55 -9.61 7.19
CA ALA A 231 -11.91 -9.40 5.79
C ALA A 231 -10.86 -9.93 4.80
N VAL A 232 -9.60 -10.08 5.22
CA VAL A 232 -8.52 -10.56 4.36
C VAL A 232 -8.70 -12.04 4.02
N ASN A 233 -8.55 -12.35 2.73
CA ASN A 233 -8.46 -13.73 2.26
C ASN A 233 -7.04 -14.28 2.46
N PRO A 234 -6.83 -15.34 3.26
CA PRO A 234 -5.49 -15.83 3.60
C PRO A 234 -4.75 -16.42 2.39
N ILE A 235 -5.46 -17.01 1.42
CA ILE A 235 -4.83 -17.53 0.19
C ILE A 235 -4.35 -16.36 -0.67
N PHE A 236 -5.16 -15.31 -0.79
CA PHE A 236 -4.73 -14.10 -1.49
C PHE A 236 -3.53 -13.45 -0.81
N SER A 237 -3.58 -13.28 0.52
CA SER A 237 -2.50 -12.71 1.32
C SER A 237 -1.20 -13.49 1.11
N PHE A 238 -1.26 -14.82 1.21
CA PHE A 238 -0.13 -15.70 0.92
C PHE A 238 0.39 -15.58 -0.52
N LEU A 239 -0.46 -15.67 -1.55
CA LEU A 239 -0.01 -15.57 -2.95
C LEU A 239 0.57 -14.19 -3.30
N SER A 240 -0.05 -13.12 -2.80
CA SER A 240 0.39 -11.73 -3.05
C SER A 240 1.67 -11.37 -2.30
N SER A 241 1.96 -12.05 -1.19
CA SER A 241 3.23 -11.94 -0.46
C SER A 241 4.29 -12.89 -1.03
N ILE A 242 3.96 -14.07 -1.58
CA ILE A 242 4.96 -14.96 -2.20
C ILE A 242 5.79 -14.26 -3.27
N GLY A 243 5.21 -13.42 -4.14
CA GLY A 243 6.03 -12.71 -5.14
C GLY A 243 7.06 -11.76 -4.49
N LYS A 244 6.65 -11.10 -3.40
CA LYS A 244 7.49 -10.19 -2.61
C LYS A 244 8.53 -10.97 -1.81
N THR A 245 8.12 -12.05 -1.17
CA THR A 245 8.95 -12.96 -0.38
C THR A 245 9.77 -13.91 -1.22
N ALA A 246 9.46 -14.23 -2.48
CA ALA A 246 10.31 -15.03 -3.37
C ALA A 246 11.43 -14.18 -3.97
N THR A 247 11.15 -12.89 -4.17
CA THR A 247 12.20 -11.88 -4.36
C THR A 247 13.02 -11.76 -3.08
N ALA A 248 12.35 -11.70 -1.91
CA ALA A 248 12.99 -11.69 -0.60
C ALA A 248 13.66 -13.03 -0.19
N VAL A 249 13.34 -14.17 -0.83
CA VAL A 249 13.81 -15.52 -0.50
C VAL A 249 14.98 -15.90 -1.40
N LYS A 250 14.99 -15.40 -2.64
CA LYS A 250 16.25 -15.25 -3.37
C LYS A 250 17.25 -14.39 -2.59
N THR A 251 16.77 -13.48 -1.77
CA THR A 251 17.57 -12.68 -0.83
C THR A 251 17.41 -13.08 0.65
N ASN A 252 16.84 -14.24 1.04
CA ASN A 252 16.70 -14.60 2.48
C ASN A 252 17.95 -15.27 3.05
N LYS A 253 18.99 -15.44 2.23
CA LYS A 253 20.35 -15.45 2.80
C LYS A 253 20.79 -14.06 3.27
N ASP A 254 20.03 -13.03 2.93
CA ASP A 254 20.43 -11.63 2.95
C ASP A 254 19.35 -10.68 3.53
N GLU A 255 18.22 -11.06 4.16
CA GLU A 255 17.39 -10.01 4.82
C GLU A 255 18.07 -9.46 6.08
N LYS A 256 18.85 -10.29 6.78
CA LYS A 256 19.82 -9.80 7.77
C LYS A 256 21.10 -9.30 7.09
N GLY A 257 21.56 -9.96 6.01
CA GLY A 257 22.80 -9.70 5.27
C GLY A 257 22.82 -8.51 4.28
N GLU A 258 21.67 -8.05 3.80
CA GLU A 258 21.50 -6.90 2.94
C GLU A 258 21.83 -5.69 3.78
N TYR A 259 22.88 -4.98 3.36
CA TYR A 259 23.41 -3.83 4.08
C TYR A 259 24.14 -4.18 5.39
N GLU A 260 24.64 -5.42 5.61
CA GLU A 260 25.58 -5.71 6.72
C GLU A 260 26.96 -5.09 6.44
N TYR A 261 27.10 -3.81 6.76
CA TYR A 261 28.36 -3.07 6.60
C TYR A 261 29.21 -3.08 7.87
N PHE A 262 28.57 -3.14 9.04
CA PHE A 262 29.20 -2.94 10.34
C PHE A 262 28.79 -3.99 11.36
N SER A 263 29.72 -4.32 12.27
CA SER A 263 29.35 -4.99 13.53
C SER A 263 28.44 -4.09 14.38
N GLN A 264 27.59 -4.66 15.23
CA GLN A 264 26.67 -3.90 16.11
C GLN A 264 27.36 -2.79 16.93
N LYS A 265 28.58 -3.05 17.43
CA LYS A 265 29.38 -2.03 18.15
C LYS A 265 29.82 -0.89 17.23
N ALA A 266 30.23 -1.20 16.00
CA ALA A 266 30.63 -0.20 15.02
C ALA A 266 29.41 0.59 14.50
N LEU A 267 28.28 -0.08 14.26
CA LEU A 267 27.01 0.52 13.86
C LEU A 267 26.56 1.60 14.85
N LYS A 268 26.50 1.27 16.14
CA LYS A 268 26.16 2.23 17.20
C LYS A 268 27.14 3.41 17.29
N LYS A 269 28.42 3.18 16.96
CA LYS A 269 29.42 4.25 16.90
C LYS A 269 29.16 5.19 15.72
N GLN A 270 28.85 4.67 14.53
CA GLN A 270 28.56 5.47 13.34
C GLN A 270 27.30 6.33 13.51
N LEU A 271 26.27 5.77 14.15
CA LEU A 271 24.96 6.43 14.34
C LEU A 271 24.91 7.39 15.53
N LYS A 272 26.00 7.54 16.30
CA LYS A 272 26.03 8.47 17.44
C LYS A 272 25.80 9.91 16.95
N GLY A 273 24.88 10.63 17.58
CA GLY A 273 24.50 11.97 17.18
C GLY A 273 23.49 12.04 16.03
N ILE A 274 23.08 10.91 15.43
CA ILE A 274 22.21 10.91 14.25
C ILE A 274 20.74 10.89 14.66
N PHE A 275 20.30 9.88 15.43
CA PHE A 275 18.90 9.69 15.84
C PHE A 275 18.68 9.80 17.36
N ASP A 276 19.59 10.45 18.07
CA ASP A 276 19.55 10.63 19.54
C ASP A 276 18.96 11.98 19.97
N THR A 277 18.27 12.67 19.05
CA THR A 277 17.60 13.94 19.29
C THR A 277 16.45 13.79 20.30
N GLN A 278 16.42 14.67 21.29
CA GLN A 278 15.31 14.83 22.24
C GLN A 278 14.74 16.23 22.10
N SER A 279 13.43 16.43 22.20
CA SER A 279 12.83 17.79 22.19
C SER A 279 13.10 18.58 23.48
N VAL A 280 14.32 19.08 23.62
CA VAL A 280 14.74 19.99 24.70
C VAL A 280 14.78 21.42 24.17
N ASP A 281 14.00 22.31 24.81
CA ASP A 281 13.85 23.72 24.48
C ASP A 281 13.80 24.02 22.97
N PRO A 282 12.87 23.41 22.21
CA PRO A 282 12.82 23.63 20.78
C PRO A 282 12.50 25.09 20.45
N ASP A 283 13.16 25.62 19.43
CA ASP A 283 12.87 26.94 18.90
C ASP A 283 11.40 27.02 18.46
N THR A 284 10.60 27.75 19.22
CA THR A 284 9.14 27.68 19.13
C THR A 284 8.63 28.52 17.96
N LEU A 285 8.13 27.83 16.93
CA LEU A 285 7.53 28.38 15.72
C LEU A 285 6.02 28.62 15.84
N LEU A 286 5.35 27.91 16.74
CA LEU A 286 3.89 27.98 16.89
C LEU A 286 3.49 28.91 18.05
N ASN A 287 2.34 29.56 17.94
CA ASN A 287 1.75 30.36 19.03
C ASN A 287 0.80 29.55 19.95
N THR A 288 0.54 28.29 19.59
CA THR A 288 -0.34 27.36 20.31
C THR A 288 0.26 25.96 20.28
N LYS A 289 0.00 25.17 21.33
CA LYS A 289 0.39 23.75 21.40
C LYS A 289 -0.66 22.79 20.82
N ARG A 290 -1.87 23.29 20.56
CA ARG A 290 -2.99 22.49 20.02
C ARG A 290 -3.62 23.14 18.78
N PRO A 291 -2.84 23.41 17.72
CA PRO A 291 -3.41 23.88 16.47
C PRO A 291 -4.23 22.78 15.80
N ASN A 292 -5.14 23.17 14.90
CA ASN A 292 -5.55 22.32 13.80
C ASN A 292 -4.36 22.08 12.88
N VAL A 293 -4.19 20.86 12.36
CA VAL A 293 -3.01 20.51 11.54
C VAL A 293 -3.48 20.08 10.16
N LEU A 294 -3.06 20.84 9.14
CA LEU A 294 -3.25 20.52 7.72
C LEU A 294 -1.90 20.20 7.10
N VAL A 295 -1.72 18.97 6.62
CA VAL A 295 -0.54 18.59 5.82
C VAL A 295 -0.94 18.48 4.35
N ILE A 296 -0.30 19.25 3.49
CA ILE A 296 -0.47 19.19 2.03
C ILE A 296 0.80 18.57 1.45
N ILE A 297 0.67 17.33 1.00
CA ILE A 297 1.71 16.58 0.30
C ILE A 297 1.61 16.90 -1.20
N MET A 298 2.64 17.56 -1.74
CA MET A 298 2.67 17.98 -3.14
C MET A 298 3.37 16.95 -4.03
N GLU A 299 2.61 16.25 -4.85
CA GLU A 299 3.11 15.27 -5.82
C GLU A 299 4.26 15.85 -6.67
N SER A 300 5.44 15.24 -6.55
CA SER A 300 6.62 15.49 -7.38
C SER A 300 7.22 16.92 -7.34
N CYS A 301 6.68 17.83 -6.52
CA CYS A 301 6.94 19.28 -6.57
C CYS A 301 8.24 19.70 -5.85
N GLY A 302 9.35 19.03 -6.15
CA GLY A 302 10.64 19.34 -5.52
C GLY A 302 11.20 20.72 -5.86
N SER A 303 12.28 21.12 -5.17
CA SER A 303 12.87 22.45 -5.24
C SER A 303 13.36 22.87 -6.63
N ILE A 304 13.53 21.92 -7.55
CA ILE A 304 13.81 22.17 -8.97
C ILE A 304 12.83 23.16 -9.59
N PHE A 305 11.55 23.10 -9.23
CA PHE A 305 10.49 23.90 -9.84
C PHE A 305 10.20 25.20 -9.08
N THR A 306 10.97 25.51 -8.05
CA THR A 306 10.72 26.67 -7.18
C THR A 306 11.79 27.74 -7.29
N GLU A 307 11.60 28.85 -6.57
CA GLU A 307 12.59 29.92 -6.48
C GLU A 307 13.95 29.47 -5.96
N ALA A 308 14.02 28.34 -5.23
CA ALA A 308 15.29 27.74 -4.81
C ALA A 308 16.22 27.38 -5.98
N ASN A 309 15.65 27.17 -7.18
CA ASN A 309 16.37 26.92 -8.43
C ASN A 309 16.13 28.02 -9.48
N GLY A 310 15.71 29.22 -9.07
CA GLY A 310 15.39 30.34 -9.97
C GLY A 310 14.07 30.18 -10.76
N ASN A 311 13.23 29.21 -10.39
CA ASN A 311 11.97 28.91 -11.07
C ASN A 311 10.73 29.47 -10.35
N GLY A 312 10.85 30.56 -9.57
CA GLY A 312 9.71 31.13 -8.84
C GLY A 312 8.57 31.62 -9.75
N HIS A 313 8.83 31.86 -11.04
CA HIS A 313 7.80 32.14 -12.04
C HIS A 313 6.89 30.93 -12.36
N VAL A 314 7.35 29.71 -12.09
CA VAL A 314 6.59 28.45 -12.21
C VAL A 314 5.74 28.21 -10.96
N THR A 315 6.24 28.57 -9.78
CA THR A 315 5.50 28.44 -8.50
C THR A 315 5.40 29.76 -7.74
N PRO A 316 4.70 30.78 -8.27
CA PRO A 316 4.67 32.11 -7.66
C PRO A 316 3.98 32.14 -6.30
N ASN A 317 2.93 31.33 -6.08
CA ASN A 317 2.23 31.30 -4.79
C ASN A 317 3.10 30.61 -3.73
N LEU A 318 3.77 29.52 -4.09
CA LEU A 318 4.72 28.86 -3.19
C LEU A 318 5.88 29.79 -2.83
N THR A 319 6.40 30.54 -3.81
CA THR A 319 7.46 31.56 -3.59
C THR A 319 7.03 32.62 -2.59
N LYS A 320 5.79 33.08 -2.67
CA LYS A 320 5.21 33.99 -1.68
C LYS A 320 5.11 33.35 -0.30
N LEU A 321 4.66 32.10 -0.21
CA LEU A 321 4.58 31.37 1.06
C LEU A 321 5.96 31.12 1.70
N MET A 322 7.01 30.94 0.89
CA MET A 322 8.40 30.85 1.38
C MET A 322 8.88 32.15 2.05
N GLN A 323 8.27 33.29 1.73
CA GLN A 323 8.58 34.60 2.33
C GLN A 323 7.70 34.89 3.55
N GLU A 324 6.41 34.50 3.50
CA GLU A 324 5.43 34.77 4.56
C GLU A 324 5.44 33.75 5.71
N GLY A 325 5.91 32.52 5.48
CA GLY A 325 5.89 31.41 6.45
C GLY A 325 7.25 31.07 7.03
N VAL A 326 7.33 29.91 7.69
CA VAL A 326 8.59 29.27 8.06
C VAL A 326 9.04 28.36 6.92
N TYR A 327 10.13 28.73 6.24
CA TYR A 327 10.68 27.99 5.12
C TYR A 327 11.95 27.22 5.52
N PHE A 328 11.90 25.89 5.37
CA PHE A 328 13.03 25.00 5.59
C PHE A 328 13.80 24.85 4.27
N THR A 329 14.96 25.51 4.18
CA THR A 329 15.67 25.69 2.91
C THR A 329 16.44 24.44 2.47
N ASN A 330 16.78 23.57 3.42
CA ASN A 330 17.65 22.40 3.23
C ASN A 330 16.92 21.09 3.61
N CYS A 331 15.65 20.97 3.21
CA CYS A 331 14.87 19.75 3.37
C CYS A 331 15.09 18.81 2.18
N VAL A 332 15.45 17.56 2.48
CA VAL A 332 15.76 16.52 1.49
C VAL A 332 14.67 15.45 1.54
N ALA A 333 14.08 15.14 0.38
CA ALA A 333 13.19 13.99 0.25
C ALA A 333 13.97 12.71 0.51
N ASN A 334 13.46 11.84 1.38
CA ASN A 334 14.13 10.58 1.66
C ASN A 334 13.96 9.54 0.51
N SER A 335 13.13 9.86 -0.48
CA SER A 335 12.73 8.97 -1.57
C SER A 335 12.49 9.71 -2.90
N TRP A 336 12.23 8.95 -3.95
CA TRP A 336 11.94 9.33 -5.34
C TRP A 336 10.53 8.90 -5.81
N ARG A 337 9.70 8.38 -4.89
CA ARG A 337 8.34 7.91 -5.15
C ARG A 337 7.39 8.20 -3.98
N THR A 338 6.13 8.45 -4.33
CA THR A 338 5.02 8.79 -3.42
C THR A 338 4.78 7.78 -2.30
N ASP A 339 4.71 6.48 -2.61
CA ASP A 339 4.41 5.42 -1.63
C ASP A 339 5.43 5.39 -0.47
N ARG A 340 6.68 5.69 -0.79
CA ARG A 340 7.78 5.81 0.15
C ARG A 340 7.82 7.18 0.82
N GLY A 341 7.59 8.24 0.06
CA GLY A 341 7.59 9.62 0.55
C GLY A 341 6.53 9.85 1.62
N MET A 342 5.33 9.31 1.41
CA MET A 342 4.24 9.33 2.39
C MET A 342 4.61 8.64 3.70
N VAL A 343 5.25 7.46 3.65
CA VAL A 343 5.72 6.76 4.85
C VAL A 343 6.76 7.60 5.60
N SER A 344 7.70 8.22 4.88
CA SER A 344 8.66 9.13 5.50
C SER A 344 7.99 10.33 6.16
N ILE A 345 7.06 11.00 5.48
CA ILE A 345 6.38 12.20 6.01
C ILE A 345 5.51 11.88 7.23
N LEU A 346 4.69 10.83 7.12
CA LEU A 346 3.61 10.58 8.08
C LEU A 346 4.01 9.65 9.22
N SER A 347 4.98 8.75 8.99
CA SER A 347 5.52 7.82 9.99
C SER A 347 6.94 8.14 10.43
N GLY A 348 7.59 9.16 9.83
CA GLY A 348 8.99 9.47 10.16
C GLY A 348 9.95 8.32 9.83
N TYR A 349 9.53 7.41 8.95
CA TYR A 349 10.24 6.16 8.70
C TYR A 349 11.04 6.21 7.39
N PRO A 350 12.33 5.84 7.39
CA PRO A 350 13.16 5.88 6.19
C PRO A 350 12.66 4.96 5.08
N ALA A 351 12.79 5.42 3.85
CA ALA A 351 12.58 4.67 2.63
C ALA A 351 13.80 3.81 2.31
N PHE A 352 13.61 2.77 1.49
CA PHE A 352 14.66 1.84 1.07
C PHE A 352 14.92 1.94 -0.45
N PRO A 353 16.11 1.61 -0.95
CA PRO A 353 16.37 1.50 -2.39
C PRO A 353 15.46 0.48 -3.12
N ASP A 354 15.12 -0.62 -2.46
CA ASP A 354 14.58 -1.83 -3.08
C ASP A 354 13.22 -2.29 -2.50
N LYS A 355 12.87 -1.86 -1.28
CA LYS A 355 11.66 -2.31 -0.56
C LYS A 355 10.62 -1.23 -0.32
N SER A 356 9.39 -1.38 -0.81
CA SER A 356 8.29 -0.46 -0.47
C SER A 356 7.55 -0.94 0.79
N VAL A 357 7.79 -0.25 1.92
CA VAL A 357 7.18 -0.59 3.22
C VAL A 357 5.65 -0.47 3.16
N MET A 358 5.12 0.52 2.43
CA MET A 358 3.67 0.70 2.26
C MET A 358 3.00 -0.55 1.67
N LYS A 359 3.71 -1.33 0.85
CA LYS A 359 3.20 -2.59 0.26
C LYS A 359 3.28 -3.77 1.22
N MET A 360 3.82 -3.61 2.42
CA MET A 360 3.93 -4.61 3.48
C MET A 360 2.89 -4.28 4.55
N ALA A 361 1.64 -4.69 4.34
CA ALA A 361 0.50 -4.29 5.17
C ALA A 361 0.73 -4.55 6.66
N GLN A 362 1.22 -5.75 7.01
CA GLN A 362 1.55 -6.11 8.38
C GLN A 362 2.60 -5.17 9.00
N LYS A 363 3.68 -4.85 8.27
CA LYS A 363 4.73 -3.96 8.78
C LYS A 363 4.19 -2.54 9.01
N CYS A 364 3.26 -2.07 8.16
CA CYS A 364 2.63 -0.76 8.30
C CYS A 364 1.87 -0.58 9.62
N GLU A 365 1.26 -1.65 10.14
CA GLU A 365 0.52 -1.59 11.42
C GLU A 365 1.43 -1.24 12.60
N THR A 366 2.69 -1.65 12.56
CA THR A 366 3.67 -1.39 13.62
C THR A 366 4.32 0.00 13.54
N LEU A 367 4.21 0.69 12.40
CA LEU A 367 4.86 1.98 12.21
C LEU A 367 4.21 3.05 13.09
N PRO A 368 4.99 3.96 13.71
CA PRO A 368 4.43 5.15 14.33
C PRO A 368 3.76 6.02 13.26
N SER A 369 2.86 6.92 13.65
CA SER A 369 2.14 7.78 12.69
C SER A 369 1.63 9.05 13.32
N ILE A 370 1.72 10.16 12.56
CA ILE A 370 1.17 11.45 12.98
C ILE A 370 -0.33 11.30 13.29
N ALA A 371 -1.08 10.62 12.42
CA ALA A 371 -2.52 10.42 12.61
C ALA A 371 -2.83 9.66 13.90
N ARG A 372 -2.18 8.51 14.12
CA ARG A 372 -2.37 7.70 15.33
C ARG A 372 -2.07 8.51 16.60
N THR A 373 -0.97 9.24 16.60
CA THR A 373 -0.54 10.05 17.75
C THR A 373 -1.50 11.20 18.02
N LEU A 374 -1.91 11.93 16.98
CA LEU A 374 -2.88 13.02 17.12
C LEU A 374 -4.26 12.51 17.54
N LYS A 375 -4.71 11.38 16.99
CA LYS A 375 -5.95 10.71 17.41
C LYS A 375 -5.94 10.34 18.90
N ALA A 376 -4.84 9.76 19.38
CA ALA A 376 -4.67 9.48 20.81
C ALA A 376 -4.68 10.75 21.68
N ASN A 377 -4.38 11.91 21.09
CA ASN A 377 -4.47 13.22 21.72
C ASN A 377 -5.80 13.95 21.44
N GLY A 378 -6.82 13.24 20.97
CA GLY A 378 -8.19 13.73 20.79
C GLY A 378 -8.51 14.29 19.40
N TYR A 379 -7.57 14.26 18.45
CA TYR A 379 -7.82 14.82 17.13
C TYR A 379 -8.68 13.90 16.25
N SER A 380 -9.59 14.48 15.46
CA SER A 380 -10.17 13.74 14.32
C SER A 380 -9.17 13.67 13.17
N THR A 381 -9.09 12.54 12.48
CA THR A 381 -8.08 12.34 11.42
C THR A 381 -8.72 12.07 10.05
N THR A 382 -8.29 12.82 9.03
CA THR A 382 -8.85 12.70 7.67
C THR A 382 -7.74 12.71 6.63
N PHE A 383 -7.81 11.79 5.66
CA PHE A 383 -6.96 11.79 4.47
C PHE A 383 -7.81 12.07 3.23
N LEU A 384 -7.37 13.00 2.39
CA LEU A 384 -8.03 13.38 1.15
C LEU A 384 -7.10 13.16 -0.05
N TYR A 385 -7.57 12.42 -1.05
CA TYR A 385 -6.82 12.13 -2.26
C TYR A 385 -7.73 12.09 -3.48
N GLY A 386 -7.29 12.68 -4.59
CA GLY A 386 -8.05 12.68 -5.84
C GLY A 386 -8.01 11.34 -6.59
N GLY A 387 -7.07 10.45 -6.25
CA GLY A 387 -6.86 9.18 -6.96
C GLY A 387 -7.31 7.94 -6.22
N ASP A 388 -6.98 6.79 -6.78
CA ASP A 388 -7.30 5.48 -6.23
C ASP A 388 -6.48 5.18 -4.96
N ALA A 389 -7.15 5.20 -3.80
CA ALA A 389 -6.51 4.87 -2.52
C ALA A 389 -6.09 3.39 -2.40
N ASN A 390 -6.47 2.49 -3.32
CA ASN A 390 -5.89 1.14 -3.38
C ASN A 390 -4.52 1.11 -4.06
N PHE A 391 -4.14 2.15 -4.81
CA PHE A 391 -2.83 2.21 -5.42
C PHE A 391 -1.75 2.03 -4.34
N THR A 392 -0.79 1.15 -4.61
CA THR A 392 0.34 0.85 -3.71
C THR A 392 -0.01 0.52 -2.25
N ASN A 393 -1.22 0.03 -1.95
CA ASN A 393 -1.70 -0.26 -0.58
C ASN A 393 -1.90 1.01 0.30
N THR A 394 -2.13 2.18 -0.31
CA THR A 394 -2.33 3.43 0.44
C THR A 394 -3.48 3.34 1.46
N ARG A 395 -4.62 2.75 1.09
CA ARG A 395 -5.78 2.56 1.98
C ARG A 395 -5.42 1.71 3.20
N GLY A 396 -4.76 0.57 2.97
CA GLY A 396 -4.27 -0.28 4.05
C GLY A 396 -3.37 0.48 5.00
N TYR A 397 -2.35 1.15 4.46
CA TYR A 397 -1.43 1.96 5.26
C TYR A 397 -2.16 3.04 6.08
N LEU A 398 -3.03 3.84 5.47
CA LEU A 398 -3.74 4.93 6.16
C LEU A 398 -4.65 4.41 7.27
N MET A 399 -5.41 3.35 7.01
CA MET A 399 -6.28 2.72 8.02
C MET A 399 -5.46 2.14 9.18
N SER A 400 -4.36 1.45 8.87
CA SER A 400 -3.45 0.87 9.86
C SER A 400 -2.75 1.93 10.73
N THR A 401 -2.54 3.13 10.18
CA THR A 401 -1.78 4.20 10.83
C THR A 401 -2.67 5.27 11.48
N GLY A 402 -3.96 4.98 11.66
CA GLY A 402 -4.85 5.74 12.53
C GLY A 402 -5.65 6.86 11.84
N TYR A 403 -5.73 6.88 10.50
CA TYR A 403 -6.69 7.74 9.80
C TYR A 403 -8.10 7.17 9.91
N GLU A 404 -9.05 8.00 10.35
CA GLU A 404 -10.44 7.60 10.57
C GLU A 404 -11.31 7.74 9.34
N LYS A 405 -11.04 8.77 8.53
CA LYS A 405 -11.78 9.04 7.30
C LYS A 405 -10.81 9.13 6.13
N ILE A 406 -11.04 8.32 5.10
CA ILE A 406 -10.32 8.39 3.83
C ILE A 406 -11.33 8.82 2.77
N ILE A 407 -11.03 9.93 2.09
CA ILE A 407 -11.81 10.43 0.96
C ILE A 407 -10.90 10.27 -0.28
N SER A 408 -11.36 9.47 -1.23
CA SER A 408 -10.61 9.05 -2.42
C SER A 408 -11.41 9.28 -3.70
N GLU A 409 -10.90 8.90 -4.87
CA GLU A 409 -11.59 9.08 -6.16
C GLU A 409 -13.04 8.55 -6.20
N ASP A 410 -13.34 7.51 -5.40
CA ASP A 410 -14.67 6.89 -5.31
C ASP A 410 -15.72 7.83 -4.69
N ASP A 411 -15.29 8.80 -3.88
CA ASP A 411 -16.11 9.80 -3.21
C ASP A 411 -16.40 11.04 -4.08
N PHE A 412 -15.98 10.99 -5.34
CA PHE A 412 -16.23 12.00 -6.35
C PHE A 412 -17.13 11.45 -7.46
N SER A 413 -18.05 12.29 -7.93
CA SER A 413 -18.89 11.97 -9.07
C SER A 413 -18.06 11.70 -10.32
N LYS A 414 -18.60 10.95 -11.27
CA LYS A 414 -17.93 10.71 -12.56
C LYS A 414 -17.57 12.01 -13.28
N LYS A 415 -18.39 13.06 -13.11
CA LYS A 415 -18.15 14.39 -13.68
C LYS A 415 -16.95 15.09 -13.03
N GLU A 416 -16.80 14.98 -11.71
CA GLU A 416 -15.66 15.56 -10.98
C GLU A 416 -14.35 14.84 -11.31
N ARG A 417 -14.39 13.50 -11.46
CA ARG A 417 -13.23 12.71 -11.89
C ARG A 417 -12.70 13.10 -13.26
N GLY A 418 -13.60 13.44 -14.19
CA GLY A 418 -13.22 13.74 -15.57
C GLY A 418 -12.56 12.54 -16.26
N ASP A 419 -11.73 12.81 -17.26
CA ASP A 419 -11.12 11.77 -18.12
C ASP A 419 -9.68 11.42 -17.72
N SER A 420 -9.19 11.98 -16.61
CA SER A 420 -7.84 11.68 -16.11
C SER A 420 -7.72 10.22 -15.70
N LYS A 421 -6.62 9.57 -16.12
CA LYS A 421 -6.33 8.18 -15.76
C LYS A 421 -5.95 7.99 -14.29
N TRP A 422 -5.52 9.07 -13.62
CA TRP A 422 -5.02 9.02 -12.25
C TRP A 422 -6.08 9.36 -11.22
N GLY A 423 -7.10 10.14 -11.61
CA GLY A 423 -8.15 10.60 -10.72
C GLY A 423 -8.47 12.08 -10.88
N VAL A 424 -9.15 12.62 -9.87
CA VAL A 424 -9.67 13.98 -9.81
C VAL A 424 -8.53 15.00 -9.79
N ASN A 425 -8.67 16.08 -10.57
CA ASN A 425 -7.67 17.15 -10.62
C ASN A 425 -7.67 18.03 -9.36
N ASP A 426 -6.55 18.69 -9.10
CA ASP A 426 -6.27 19.38 -7.83
C ASP A 426 -7.22 20.55 -7.60
N TRP A 427 -7.71 21.22 -8.63
CA TRP A 427 -8.68 22.31 -8.49
C TRP A 427 -9.95 21.84 -7.76
N VAL A 428 -10.45 20.66 -8.12
CA VAL A 428 -11.64 20.07 -7.49
C VAL A 428 -11.30 19.55 -6.08
N VAL A 429 -10.16 18.88 -5.91
CA VAL A 429 -9.76 18.31 -4.62
C VAL A 429 -9.50 19.41 -3.57
N PHE A 430 -8.83 20.51 -3.94
CA PHE A 430 -8.65 21.67 -3.05
C PHE A 430 -9.99 22.35 -2.71
N GLY A 431 -10.95 22.36 -3.65
CA GLY A 431 -12.32 22.78 -3.38
C GLY A 431 -12.97 21.92 -2.29
N ARG A 432 -12.91 20.59 -2.45
CA ARG A 432 -13.42 19.64 -1.46
C ARG A 432 -12.71 19.77 -0.10
N LEU A 433 -11.39 20.01 -0.09
CA LEU A 433 -10.63 20.27 1.14
C LEU A 433 -11.18 21.48 1.89
N LEU A 434 -11.43 22.57 1.18
CA LEU A 434 -11.98 23.79 1.79
C LEU A 434 -13.36 23.54 2.41
N ASP A 435 -14.22 22.75 1.74
CA ASP A 435 -15.53 22.41 2.26
C ASP A 435 -15.43 21.53 3.52
N ILE A 436 -14.55 20.53 3.53
CA ILE A 436 -14.26 19.71 4.72
C ILE A 436 -13.80 20.59 5.88
N ILE A 437 -12.89 21.54 5.65
CA ILE A 437 -12.39 22.43 6.70
C ILE A 437 -13.53 23.30 7.23
N LYS A 438 -14.41 23.84 6.36
CA LYS A 438 -15.57 24.63 6.80
C LYS A 438 -16.54 23.81 7.63
N GLU A 439 -16.83 22.56 7.24
CA GLU A 439 -17.67 21.64 8.02
C GLU A 439 -17.08 21.39 9.41
N LYS A 440 -15.78 21.11 9.49
CA LYS A 440 -15.07 20.91 10.76
C LYS A 440 -15.08 22.18 11.61
N THR A 441 -14.86 23.34 11.00
CA THR A 441 -14.90 24.65 11.69
C THR A 441 -16.29 24.95 12.25
N ALA A 442 -17.34 24.65 11.49
CA ALA A 442 -18.71 24.85 11.95
C ALA A 442 -19.04 23.94 13.14
N ALA A 443 -18.59 22.68 13.10
CA ALA A 443 -18.69 21.77 14.23
C ALA A 443 -17.91 22.28 15.46
N GLU A 444 -16.69 22.83 15.24
CA GLU A 444 -15.89 23.44 16.29
C GLU A 444 -16.55 24.64 16.97
N GLN A 445 -17.27 25.46 16.20
CA GLN A 445 -17.98 26.62 16.73
C GLN A 445 -19.31 26.26 17.41
N ALA A 446 -19.92 25.14 17.04
CA ALA A 446 -21.19 24.68 17.60
C ALA A 446 -21.03 24.05 19.00
N GLU A 447 -19.88 23.42 19.27
CA GLU A 447 -19.62 22.72 20.52
C GLU A 447 -18.36 23.29 21.19
N SER A 448 -18.48 23.84 22.40
CA SER A 448 -17.34 24.38 23.16
C SER A 448 -16.28 23.33 23.53
N THR A 449 -16.59 22.05 23.35
CA THR A 449 -15.73 20.87 23.59
C THR A 449 -15.13 20.29 22.32
N ALA A 450 -15.37 20.88 21.15
CA ALA A 450 -14.93 20.31 19.89
C ALA A 450 -13.41 20.20 19.82
N ASN A 451 -12.95 18.99 19.49
CA ASN A 451 -11.53 18.70 19.41
C ASN A 451 -10.94 19.18 18.09
N PRO A 452 -9.66 19.60 18.08
CA PRO A 452 -8.96 19.97 16.86
C PRO A 452 -8.90 18.81 15.87
N TRP A 453 -8.59 19.11 14.62
CA TRP A 453 -8.51 18.12 13.55
C TRP A 453 -7.15 18.05 12.90
N PHE A 454 -6.83 16.86 12.38
CA PHE A 454 -5.70 16.57 11.54
C PHE A 454 -6.21 16.15 10.16
N THR A 455 -5.89 16.94 9.14
CA THR A 455 -6.22 16.61 7.75
C THR A 455 -4.94 16.50 6.93
N THR A 456 -4.83 15.47 6.11
CA THR A 456 -3.79 15.34 5.11
C THR A 456 -4.39 15.33 3.72
N MET A 457 -3.82 16.08 2.79
CA MET A 457 -4.16 16.04 1.37
C MET A 457 -2.94 15.64 0.56
N LEU A 458 -3.11 14.71 -0.38
CA LEU A 458 -2.12 14.41 -1.42
C LEU A 458 -2.62 14.97 -2.76
N THR A 459 -1.80 15.80 -3.41
CA THR A 459 -2.08 16.35 -4.73
C THR A 459 -1.79 15.32 -5.82
N LEU A 460 -2.24 15.57 -7.05
CA LEU A 460 -2.15 14.58 -8.13
C LEU A 460 -1.88 15.18 -9.52
N SER A 461 -2.24 16.44 -9.76
CA SER A 461 -2.26 16.98 -11.14
C SER A 461 -0.86 17.23 -11.72
N SER A 462 0.16 17.25 -10.86
CA SER A 462 1.57 17.30 -11.22
C SER A 462 2.19 15.92 -11.48
N HIS A 463 1.39 14.88 -11.73
CA HIS A 463 1.91 13.57 -12.15
C HIS A 463 2.01 13.45 -13.69
N GLU A 464 2.90 12.60 -14.19
CA GLU A 464 2.97 12.27 -15.63
C GLU A 464 1.62 11.72 -16.15
N PRO A 465 1.17 12.07 -17.38
CA PRO A 465 1.91 12.73 -18.46
C PRO A 465 1.82 14.28 -18.43
N TRP A 466 1.68 14.92 -17.26
CA TRP A 466 1.74 16.38 -17.09
C TRP A 466 0.60 17.12 -17.80
N THR A 467 -0.55 16.45 -17.92
CA THR A 467 -1.74 17.01 -18.56
C THR A 467 -2.64 17.64 -17.50
N VAL A 468 -2.89 18.94 -17.64
CA VAL A 468 -3.67 19.73 -16.68
C VAL A 468 -4.76 20.53 -17.37
N PRO A 469 -5.93 20.74 -16.72
CA PRO A 469 -7.08 21.42 -17.30
C PRO A 469 -6.91 22.96 -17.26
N MET A 470 -5.83 23.46 -17.84
CA MET A 470 -5.57 24.89 -17.97
C MET A 470 -5.09 25.25 -19.37
N LYS A 471 -5.25 26.53 -19.73
CA LYS A 471 -4.63 27.07 -20.94
C LYS A 471 -3.11 27.03 -20.77
N LYS A 472 -2.40 26.52 -21.77
CA LYS A 472 -0.94 26.50 -21.83
C LYS A 472 -0.36 27.89 -21.50
N LYS A 473 0.51 27.96 -20.49
CA LYS A 473 1.26 29.18 -20.09
C LYS A 473 2.73 29.10 -20.51
N PHE A 474 3.35 27.93 -20.37
CA PHE A 474 4.74 27.66 -20.73
C PHE A 474 4.82 26.71 -21.91
N ASP A 475 5.92 26.72 -22.66
CA ASP A 475 6.16 25.69 -23.68
C ASP A 475 6.43 24.31 -23.09
N ASP A 476 7.01 24.28 -21.89
CA ASP A 476 7.27 23.06 -21.14
C ASP A 476 5.99 22.54 -20.45
N PRO A 477 5.47 21.35 -20.81
CA PRO A 477 4.29 20.77 -20.17
C PRO A 477 4.49 20.49 -18.68
N ILE A 478 5.72 20.16 -18.25
CA ILE A 478 6.05 19.91 -16.84
C ILE A 478 5.87 21.20 -16.04
N PHE A 479 6.36 22.33 -16.56
CA PHE A 479 6.15 23.64 -15.91
C PHE A 479 4.66 24.02 -15.85
N ASN A 480 3.86 23.70 -16.87
CA ASN A 480 2.42 23.94 -16.80
C ASN A 480 1.74 23.11 -15.69
N ALA A 481 2.16 21.85 -15.50
CA ALA A 481 1.60 21.00 -14.46
C ALA A 481 1.91 21.52 -13.04
N PHE A 482 3.15 21.91 -12.78
CA PHE A 482 3.53 22.52 -11.48
C PHE A 482 2.92 23.90 -11.26
N TYR A 483 2.79 24.71 -12.32
CA TYR A 483 2.10 25.99 -12.24
C TYR A 483 0.59 25.84 -11.98
N PHE A 484 -0.06 24.82 -12.55
CA PHE A 484 -1.45 24.50 -12.24
C PHE A 484 -1.62 24.13 -10.75
N LEU A 485 -0.75 23.25 -10.24
CA LEU A 485 -0.72 22.90 -8.82
C LEU A 485 -0.54 24.16 -7.94
N ASP A 486 0.41 25.02 -8.29
CA ASP A 486 0.69 26.27 -7.56
C ASP A 486 -0.51 27.23 -7.54
N ILE A 487 -1.23 27.38 -8.66
CA ILE A 487 -2.47 28.17 -8.70
C ILE A 487 -3.54 27.57 -7.77
N CYS A 488 -3.74 26.26 -7.81
CA CYS A 488 -4.74 25.60 -6.96
C CYS A 488 -4.42 25.81 -5.47
N LEU A 489 -3.14 25.66 -5.10
CA LEU A 489 -2.67 25.94 -3.75
C LEU A 489 -2.88 27.41 -3.36
N GLY A 490 -2.53 28.34 -4.24
CA GLY A 490 -2.70 29.78 -4.01
C GLY A 490 -4.15 30.17 -3.80
N ASP A 491 -5.05 29.71 -4.66
CA ASP A 491 -6.50 29.94 -4.52
C ASP A 491 -7.05 29.36 -3.21
N PHE A 492 -6.66 28.12 -2.88
CA PHE A 492 -7.04 27.47 -1.62
C PHE A 492 -6.58 28.29 -0.41
N ILE A 493 -5.30 28.66 -0.33
CA ILE A 493 -4.77 29.43 0.81
C ILE A 493 -5.45 30.80 0.90
N ASN A 494 -5.68 31.49 -0.21
CA ASN A 494 -6.37 32.78 -0.22
C ASN A 494 -7.83 32.68 0.26
N LYS A 495 -8.50 31.56 0.02
CA LYS A 495 -9.85 31.28 0.54
C LYS A 495 -9.82 30.86 2.00
N LEU A 496 -8.86 30.01 2.40
CA LEU A 496 -8.68 29.56 3.78
C LEU A 496 -8.38 30.73 4.72
N LYS A 497 -7.53 31.67 4.31
CA LYS A 497 -7.23 32.92 5.05
C LYS A 497 -8.48 33.75 5.39
N LYS A 498 -9.60 33.53 4.70
CA LYS A 498 -10.88 34.24 4.92
C LYS A 498 -11.85 33.46 5.81
N THR A 499 -11.48 32.28 6.30
CA THR A 499 -12.32 31.48 7.20
C THR A 499 -11.80 31.59 8.64
N PRO A 500 -12.67 31.37 9.66
CA PRO A 500 -12.24 31.35 11.06
C PRO A 500 -11.18 30.28 11.37
N ALA A 501 -11.10 29.20 10.57
CA ALA A 501 -10.11 28.16 10.76
C ALA A 501 -8.67 28.66 10.65
N TRP A 502 -8.41 29.71 9.87
CA TRP A 502 -7.06 30.20 9.62
C TRP A 502 -6.31 30.50 10.93
N GLU A 503 -6.99 31.13 11.90
CA GLU A 503 -6.40 31.61 13.15
C GLU A 503 -5.71 30.52 13.96
N ASN A 504 -6.28 29.30 14.01
CA ASN A 504 -5.73 28.19 14.79
C ASN A 504 -5.20 27.04 13.91
N THR A 505 -5.02 27.23 12.61
CA THR A 505 -4.52 26.16 11.72
C THR A 505 -3.04 26.34 11.45
N LEU A 506 -2.28 25.27 11.67
CA LEU A 506 -0.95 25.04 11.10
C LEU A 506 -1.11 24.34 9.75
N VAL A 507 -0.64 24.98 8.68
CA VAL A 507 -0.58 24.38 7.34
C VAL A 507 0.87 24.04 7.03
N VAL A 508 1.17 22.75 6.94
CA VAL A 508 2.47 22.21 6.53
C VAL A 508 2.38 21.82 5.06
N ILE A 509 3.21 22.42 4.21
CA ILE A 509 3.27 22.16 2.77
C ILE A 509 4.63 21.56 2.47
N LEU A 510 4.65 20.36 1.90
CA LEU A 510 5.88 19.70 1.50
C LEU A 510 5.65 18.68 0.37
N PRO A 511 6.58 18.49 -0.55
CA PRO A 511 6.52 17.40 -1.51
C PRO A 511 6.78 16.03 -0.89
N ASP A 512 6.28 14.99 -1.55
CA ASP A 512 6.64 13.59 -1.29
C ASP A 512 8.04 13.24 -1.84
N HIS A 513 8.38 13.79 -3.00
CA HIS A 513 9.68 13.72 -3.66
C HIS A 513 9.85 14.79 -4.74
N SER A 514 10.99 14.75 -5.43
CA SER A 514 11.22 15.47 -6.69
C SER A 514 11.31 14.50 -7.87
N VAL A 515 11.38 15.03 -9.10
CA VAL A 515 11.52 14.25 -10.34
C VAL A 515 12.83 14.55 -11.03
N GLN A 516 13.24 13.66 -11.93
CA GLN A 516 14.33 13.97 -12.85
C GLN A 516 13.83 14.99 -13.86
N TYR A 517 14.59 16.06 -14.04
CA TYR A 517 14.24 17.13 -14.97
C TYR A 517 15.49 17.61 -15.69
N LYS A 518 15.50 17.52 -17.03
CA LYS A 518 16.66 17.82 -17.87
C LYS A 518 17.91 17.05 -17.40
N ASP A 519 19.01 17.75 -17.11
CA ASP A 519 20.29 17.22 -16.65
C ASP A 519 20.41 17.08 -15.12
N ILE A 520 19.33 17.38 -14.38
CA ILE A 520 19.28 17.22 -12.92
C ILE A 520 18.91 15.77 -12.59
N ASP A 521 19.93 14.91 -12.55
CA ASP A 521 19.84 13.48 -12.19
C ASP A 521 20.20 13.20 -10.72
N GLN A 522 20.25 11.92 -10.33
CA GLN A 522 20.50 11.49 -8.95
C GLN A 522 21.86 11.94 -8.39
N THR A 523 22.81 12.34 -9.24
CA THR A 523 24.14 12.84 -8.86
C THR A 523 24.13 14.34 -8.52
N LYS A 524 22.97 15.01 -8.61
CA LYS A 524 22.83 16.44 -8.35
C LYS A 524 22.07 16.70 -7.04
N PRO A 525 22.56 17.61 -6.18
CA PRO A 525 21.87 17.98 -4.94
C PRO A 525 20.39 18.35 -5.15
N MET A 526 20.10 19.15 -6.19
CA MET A 526 18.76 19.66 -6.48
C MET A 526 17.75 18.57 -6.83
N ARG A 527 18.20 17.38 -7.27
CA ARG A 527 17.32 16.24 -7.56
C ARG A 527 16.54 15.75 -6.35
N HIS A 528 17.02 16.03 -5.14
CA HIS A 528 16.45 15.47 -3.91
C HIS A 528 15.95 16.54 -2.94
N MET A 529 16.23 17.82 -3.21
CA MET A 529 15.77 18.93 -2.38
C MET A 529 14.27 19.17 -2.59
N ILE A 530 13.55 19.42 -1.49
CA ILE A 530 12.13 19.71 -1.50
C ILE A 530 11.81 20.96 -0.65
N PRO A 531 10.88 21.83 -1.07
CA PRO A 531 10.42 22.93 -0.25
C PRO A 531 9.51 22.44 0.88
N MET A 532 9.93 22.59 2.14
CA MET A 532 9.01 22.45 3.28
C MET A 532 8.69 23.83 3.84
N ILE A 533 7.40 24.14 3.95
CA ILE A 533 6.89 25.43 4.40
C ILE A 533 5.83 25.22 5.47
N TRP A 534 5.96 25.89 6.60
CA TRP A 534 4.89 26.00 7.61
C TRP A 534 4.27 27.39 7.53
N THR A 535 2.94 27.45 7.40
CA THR A 535 2.15 28.69 7.35
C THR A 535 0.84 28.50 8.14
N GLY A 536 -0.06 29.48 8.09
CA GLY A 536 -1.28 29.48 8.89
C GLY A 536 -1.23 30.45 10.08
N GLY A 537 -2.38 30.75 10.67
CA GLY A 537 -2.49 31.64 11.83
C GLY A 537 -1.83 31.08 13.10
N ALA A 538 -1.61 29.75 13.15
CA ALA A 538 -0.88 29.12 14.25
C ALA A 538 0.64 29.39 14.22
N VAL A 539 1.19 29.88 13.11
CA VAL A 539 2.62 30.20 12.97
C VAL A 539 2.90 31.58 13.56
N LYS A 540 3.86 31.65 14.49
CA LYS A 540 4.20 32.86 15.25
C LYS A 540 4.80 33.97 14.40
N THR A 541 5.74 33.61 13.52
CA THR A 541 6.44 34.58 12.66
C THR A 541 7.10 33.88 11.47
N ALA A 542 7.28 34.62 10.38
CA ALA A 542 8.04 34.15 9.22
C ALA A 542 9.50 33.91 9.59
N LYS A 543 10.08 32.81 9.11
CA LYS A 543 11.47 32.45 9.42
C LYS A 543 12.07 31.57 8.33
N ARG A 544 13.39 31.64 8.17
CA ARG A 544 14.13 30.66 7.35
C ARG A 544 14.91 29.72 8.26
N ILE A 545 14.74 28.42 8.05
CA ILE A 545 15.45 27.36 8.76
C ILE A 545 16.44 26.73 7.78
N GLY A 546 17.73 27.00 7.99
CA GLY A 546 18.83 26.52 7.14
C GLY A 546 19.42 25.18 7.56
N MET A 547 18.89 24.56 8.62
CA MET A 547 19.40 23.28 9.10
C MET A 547 19.03 22.16 8.13
N ALA A 548 19.98 21.29 7.79
CA ALA A 548 19.68 20.13 6.93
C ALA A 548 18.72 19.19 7.65
N CYS A 549 17.69 18.72 6.94
CA CYS A 549 16.73 17.77 7.47
C CYS A 549 16.15 16.88 6.38
N ASN A 550 15.50 15.81 6.80
CA ASN A 550 14.68 14.98 5.94
C ASN A 550 13.19 15.24 6.20
N GLN A 551 12.35 14.88 5.23
CA GLN A 551 10.91 14.82 5.47
C GLN A 551 10.52 13.82 6.58
N THR A 552 11.39 12.86 6.90
CA THR A 552 11.24 11.97 8.07
C THR A 552 11.28 12.70 9.40
N ASP A 553 11.80 13.91 9.45
CA ASP A 553 11.93 14.72 10.68
C ASP A 553 10.65 15.50 11.01
N LEU A 554 9.67 15.51 10.10
CA LEU A 554 8.41 16.23 10.30
C LEU A 554 7.67 15.79 11.57
N PRO A 555 7.44 14.48 11.86
CA PRO A 555 6.71 14.08 13.05
C PRO A 555 7.33 14.56 14.36
N ALA A 556 8.62 14.30 14.58
CA ALA A 556 9.30 14.72 15.81
C ALA A 556 9.36 16.24 15.95
N THR A 557 9.64 16.96 14.86
CA THR A 557 9.63 18.43 14.87
C THR A 557 8.23 18.99 15.16
N LEU A 558 7.18 18.44 14.56
CA LEU A 558 5.79 18.82 14.82
C LEU A 558 5.41 18.56 16.29
N PHE A 559 5.69 17.37 16.79
CA PHE A 559 5.34 17.00 18.15
C PHE A 559 6.17 17.71 19.21
N GLY A 560 7.44 18.04 18.93
CA GLY A 560 8.25 18.93 19.76
C GLY A 560 7.59 20.30 19.95
N GLN A 561 7.04 20.88 18.88
CA GLN A 561 6.32 22.16 18.93
C GLN A 561 4.99 22.06 19.70
N MET A 562 4.30 20.93 19.60
CA MET A 562 3.03 20.67 20.31
C MET A 562 3.24 20.21 21.76
N GLY A 563 4.48 19.87 22.16
CA GLY A 563 4.77 19.28 23.47
C GLY A 563 4.21 17.86 23.62
N ILE A 564 4.10 17.11 22.52
CA ILE A 564 3.63 15.72 22.49
C ILE A 564 4.84 14.78 22.45
N LYS A 565 4.78 13.68 23.20
CA LYS A 565 5.81 12.64 23.18
C LYS A 565 5.81 11.91 21.83
N HIS A 566 7.01 11.57 21.35
CA HIS A 566 7.22 10.97 20.02
C HIS A 566 8.37 9.97 20.04
N ASP A 567 8.61 9.32 21.18
CA ASP A 567 9.72 8.35 21.38
C ASP A 567 9.58 7.12 20.46
N ASP A 568 8.38 6.85 19.96
CA ASP A 568 8.06 5.79 19.00
C ASP A 568 8.56 6.10 17.57
N PHE A 569 8.82 7.37 17.25
CA PHE A 569 9.40 7.79 15.97
C PHE A 569 10.93 7.69 15.98
N THR A 570 11.45 6.46 16.07
CA THR A 570 12.89 6.16 16.25
C THR A 570 13.83 6.79 15.21
N PHE A 571 13.33 7.11 14.01
CA PHE A 571 14.11 7.68 12.91
C PHE A 571 13.68 9.12 12.53
N SER A 572 12.87 9.76 13.38
CA SER A 572 12.45 11.16 13.22
C SER A 572 13.17 12.02 14.25
N ARG A 573 13.63 13.21 13.85
CA ARG A 573 14.41 14.10 14.72
C ARG A 573 13.73 15.45 14.83
N ASP A 574 13.65 15.99 16.05
CA ASP A 574 13.22 17.38 16.24
C ASP A 574 14.37 18.33 15.87
N ILE A 575 14.36 18.82 14.62
CA ILE A 575 15.45 19.65 14.11
C ILE A 575 15.53 21.04 14.76
N LEU A 576 14.51 21.43 15.54
CA LEU A 576 14.46 22.71 16.22
C LEU A 576 14.95 22.60 17.68
N SER A 577 15.23 21.39 18.15
CA SER A 577 15.77 21.19 19.49
C SER A 577 17.24 21.60 19.58
N LYS A 578 17.63 22.08 20.77
CA LYS A 578 19.03 22.26 21.16
C LYS A 578 19.86 20.97 21.09
N THR A 579 19.24 19.79 21.09
CA THR A 579 19.98 18.52 20.99
C THR A 579 20.31 18.12 19.55
N TYR A 580 19.69 18.75 18.54
CA TYR A 580 20.00 18.49 17.13
C TYR A 580 21.30 19.20 16.72
N GLN A 581 22.43 18.57 17.08
CA GLN A 581 23.77 19.12 16.88
C GLN A 581 24.43 18.64 15.58
N ARG A 582 24.09 17.43 15.11
CA ARG A 582 24.67 16.84 13.91
C ARG A 582 23.66 16.86 12.77
N GLN A 583 23.74 17.93 11.98
CA GLN A 583 22.86 18.09 10.81
C GLN A 583 23.18 17.04 9.75
N PHE A 584 22.17 16.26 9.38
CA PHE A 584 22.34 15.18 8.42
C PHE A 584 21.03 14.90 7.71
N ALA A 585 21.06 14.70 6.40
CA ALA A 585 19.92 14.22 5.65
C ALA A 585 20.34 13.16 4.63
N MET A 586 19.46 12.20 4.37
CA MET A 586 19.70 11.09 3.46
C MET A 586 18.55 10.93 2.48
N THR A 587 18.85 10.54 1.26
CA THR A 587 17.87 10.16 0.24
C THR A 587 18.28 8.85 -0.40
N ASN A 588 17.29 8.05 -0.79
CA ASN A 588 17.49 6.77 -1.45
C ASN A 588 16.96 6.84 -2.88
N TRP A 589 17.52 6.03 -3.77
CA TRP A 589 16.95 5.68 -5.08
C TRP A 589 17.23 4.20 -5.38
N THR A 590 16.67 3.69 -6.48
CA THR A 590 16.73 2.25 -6.84
C THR A 590 18.12 1.64 -6.80
N GLU A 591 19.19 2.41 -7.03
CA GLU A 591 20.56 1.89 -7.17
C GLU A 591 21.52 2.47 -6.15
N GLY A 592 21.06 3.26 -5.18
CA GLY A 592 21.96 4.00 -4.33
C GLY A 592 21.30 4.91 -3.31
N PHE A 593 22.14 5.67 -2.65
CA PHE A 593 21.72 6.69 -1.70
C PHE A 593 22.63 7.92 -1.79
N ALA A 594 22.13 9.05 -1.34
CA ALA A 594 22.92 10.26 -1.20
C ALA A 594 22.70 10.89 0.18
N THR A 595 23.73 11.60 0.63
CA THR A 595 23.81 12.21 1.96
C THR A 595 24.10 13.69 1.83
N TYR A 596 23.55 14.46 2.76
CA TYR A 596 23.69 15.90 2.86
C TYR A 596 24.02 16.25 4.30
N ASP A 597 25.21 16.80 4.52
CA ASP A 597 25.65 17.29 5.82
C ASP A 597 26.58 18.51 5.64
N ALA A 598 27.31 18.88 6.69
CA ALA A 598 28.28 19.97 6.63
C ALA A 598 29.44 19.73 5.63
N SER A 599 29.72 18.48 5.23
CA SER A 599 30.72 18.15 4.22
C SER A 599 30.22 18.38 2.78
N GLY A 600 28.91 18.56 2.61
CA GLY A 600 28.25 18.76 1.33
C GLY A 600 27.43 17.55 0.88
N PHE A 601 27.23 17.46 -0.43
CA PHE A 601 26.47 16.38 -1.06
C PHE A 601 27.39 15.26 -1.51
N ASN A 602 27.05 14.03 -1.14
CA ASN A 602 27.75 12.82 -1.56
C ASN A 602 26.73 11.76 -2.02
N ALA A 603 27.00 11.08 -3.14
CA ALA A 603 26.13 10.07 -3.70
C ALA A 603 26.89 8.76 -3.91
N TYR A 604 26.30 7.65 -3.47
CA TYR A 604 26.88 6.32 -3.50
C TYR A 604 25.99 5.35 -4.28
N ASN A 605 26.59 4.60 -5.20
CA ASN A 605 25.91 3.56 -5.96
C ASN A 605 26.15 2.19 -5.32
N LEU A 606 25.06 1.54 -4.90
CA LEU A 606 25.06 0.25 -4.21
C LEU A 606 25.43 -0.92 -5.13
N LYS A 607 25.23 -0.79 -6.45
CA LYS A 607 25.57 -1.85 -7.41
C LYS A 607 27.07 -1.85 -7.75
N SER A 608 27.64 -0.67 -8.01
CA SER A 608 29.07 -0.55 -8.33
C SER A 608 29.96 -0.44 -7.09
N ASN A 609 29.39 -0.20 -5.92
CA ASN A 609 30.09 0.11 -4.67
C ASN A 609 31.06 1.29 -4.82
N GLN A 610 30.59 2.36 -5.49
CA GLN A 610 31.39 3.55 -5.75
C GLN A 610 30.64 4.82 -5.39
N VAL A 611 31.40 5.82 -4.95
CA VAL A 611 30.93 7.20 -4.87
C VAL A 611 30.82 7.76 -6.28
N VAL A 612 29.61 8.14 -6.68
CA VAL A 612 29.28 8.65 -8.01
C VAL A 612 29.18 10.18 -8.05
N ALA A 613 29.11 10.83 -6.88
CA ALA A 613 29.26 12.27 -6.74
C ALA A 613 29.74 12.64 -5.32
N GLY A 614 30.47 13.74 -5.19
CA GLY A 614 31.04 14.17 -3.92
C GLY A 614 32.33 13.43 -3.56
N LYS A 615 32.58 13.22 -2.27
CA LYS A 615 33.76 12.56 -1.73
C LYS A 615 33.36 11.32 -0.93
N ASP A 616 34.20 10.32 -0.97
CA ASP A 616 34.12 9.21 -0.02
C ASP A 616 34.54 9.68 1.38
N GLY A 617 33.96 9.10 2.42
CA GLY A 617 34.23 9.49 3.80
C GLY A 617 33.08 9.20 4.76
N GLU A 618 33.09 9.92 5.89
CA GLU A 618 32.21 9.65 7.02
C GLU A 618 30.72 9.70 6.65
N ALA A 619 30.30 10.65 5.80
CA ALA A 619 28.91 10.76 5.38
C ALA A 619 28.40 9.49 4.66
N ILE A 620 29.22 8.89 3.80
CA ILE A 620 28.87 7.63 3.11
C ILE A 620 28.79 6.47 4.10
N GLU A 621 29.71 6.41 5.06
CA GLU A 621 29.69 5.38 6.10
C GLU A 621 28.47 5.50 7.02
N ILE A 622 28.02 6.72 7.33
CA ILE A 622 26.75 6.97 8.03
C ILE A 622 25.56 6.53 7.17
N GLY A 623 25.55 6.84 5.86
CA GLY A 623 24.50 6.38 4.96
C GLY A 623 24.38 4.85 4.93
N LYS A 624 25.51 4.15 4.83
CA LYS A 624 25.57 2.68 4.98
C LYS A 624 25.02 2.22 6.33
N ALA A 625 25.41 2.89 7.42
CA ALA A 625 24.93 2.56 8.76
C ALA A 625 23.41 2.78 8.90
N ILE A 626 22.85 3.82 8.28
CA ILE A 626 21.40 4.08 8.27
C ILE A 626 20.65 3.00 7.48
N LEU A 627 21.16 2.56 6.33
CA LEU A 627 20.56 1.44 5.59
C LEU A 627 20.58 0.15 6.40
N GLN A 628 21.70 -0.13 7.09
CA GLN A 628 21.82 -1.30 7.93
C GLN A 628 20.79 -1.29 9.08
N ILE A 629 20.76 -0.22 9.89
CA ILE A 629 19.88 -0.17 11.06
C ILE A 629 18.40 -0.14 10.68
N THR A 630 18.04 0.52 9.57
CA THR A 630 16.64 0.58 9.12
C THR A 630 16.21 -0.77 8.54
N ASN A 631 17.11 -1.50 7.88
CA ASN A 631 16.83 -2.85 7.39
C ASN A 631 16.69 -3.85 8.56
N GLU A 632 17.57 -3.77 9.57
CA GLU A 632 17.46 -4.56 10.81
C GLU A 632 16.14 -4.27 11.54
N ASP A 633 15.75 -3.00 11.67
CA ASP A 633 14.48 -2.59 12.29
C ASP A 633 13.27 -3.10 11.49
N LEU A 634 13.26 -2.94 10.15
CA LEU A 634 12.18 -3.43 9.30
C LEU A 634 12.02 -4.96 9.39
N ALA A 635 13.12 -5.70 9.45
CA ALA A 635 13.10 -7.15 9.60
C ALA A 635 12.44 -7.59 10.92
N ASN A 636 12.69 -6.84 12.01
CA ASN A 636 12.17 -7.13 13.36
C ASN A 636 10.72 -6.67 13.60
N ARG A 637 10.13 -5.88 12.70
CA ARG A 637 8.74 -5.39 12.80
C ARG A 637 7.65 -6.41 12.53
#